data_AF-A0A2S8ZRR0-F1
#
_entry.id   AF-A0A2S8ZRR0-F1
#
_cell.length_a   1.000
_cell.length_b   1.000
_cell.length_c   1.000
_cell.angle_alpha   90.00
_cell.angle_beta   90.00
_cell.angle_gamma   90.00
#
_symmetry.space_group_name_H-M   'P 1'
#
loop_
_entity.id
_entity.type
_entity.pdbx_description
1 polymer ?
#
loop_
_entity_poly.entity_id
_entity_poly.type
_entity_poly.pdbx_seq_one_letter_code
_entity_poly.pdbx_strand_id
1 'polypeptide(L)' 'MLTNNEITMKKLKKLNRQNLKSISGGNVNNCFENCPAGPYGPGEPRSCADYYALPECCKGRVLVSFECFGPN' A
#
# COMPACT_ATOMS: atom_id res chain seq x y z
N MET A 1 -17.70 -15.42 43.32
CA MET A 1 -16.85 -16.17 42.38
C MET A 1 -16.98 -15.55 41.00
N LEU A 2 -15.93 -14.93 40.48
CA LEU A 2 -15.73 -14.76 39.04
C LEU A 2 -14.24 -14.99 38.81
N THR A 3 -13.94 -16.15 38.24
CA THR A 3 -12.59 -16.64 37.94
C THR A 3 -12.01 -15.84 36.80
N ASN A 4 -10.76 -15.42 36.99
CA ASN A 4 -9.90 -14.71 36.05
C ASN A 4 -10.19 -15.09 34.60
N ASN A 5 -10.66 -14.13 33.80
CA ASN A 5 -10.72 -14.26 32.36
C ASN A 5 -9.29 -14.47 31.84
N GLU A 6 -8.93 -15.72 31.59
CA GLU A 6 -7.80 -16.10 30.77
C GLU A 6 -8.02 -15.50 29.37
N ILE A 7 -7.53 -14.28 29.16
CA ILE A 7 -7.27 -13.78 27.81
C ILE A 7 -6.15 -14.68 27.30
N THR A 8 -6.53 -15.77 26.65
CA THR A 8 -5.60 -16.72 26.04
C THR A 8 -4.93 -15.95 24.91
N MET A 9 -3.76 -15.37 25.21
CA MET A 9 -2.87 -14.83 24.20
C MET A 9 -2.64 -15.95 23.21
N LYS A 10 -3.23 -15.84 22.01
CA LYS A 10 -2.92 -16.72 20.88
C LYS A 10 -1.40 -16.82 20.85
N LYS A 11 -0.84 -18.03 20.87
CA LYS A 11 0.61 -18.24 20.79
C LYS A 11 1.13 -17.60 19.50
N LEU A 12 1.45 -16.31 19.56
CA LEU A 12 2.07 -15.58 18.48
C LEU A 12 3.47 -16.17 18.37
N LYS A 13 3.67 -16.99 17.33
CA LYS A 13 4.98 -17.56 17.04
C LYS A 13 5.96 -16.40 16.97
N LYS A 14 6.96 -16.39 17.86
CA LYS A 14 7.98 -15.35 17.91
C LYS A 14 8.63 -15.27 16.53
N LEU A 15 8.38 -14.18 15.81
CA LEU A 15 8.98 -13.93 14.51
C LEU A 15 10.48 -13.76 14.72
N ASN A 16 11.25 -14.71 14.19
CA ASN A 16 12.70 -14.61 14.15
C ASN A 16 13.11 -13.72 12.97
N ARG A 17 14.15 -12.89 13.12
CA ARG A 17 14.82 -12.15 12.03
C ARG A 17 15.16 -13.03 10.82
N GLN A 18 15.59 -14.28 10.99
CA GLN A 18 15.81 -15.19 9.86
C GLN A 18 14.48 -15.52 9.14
N ASN A 19 13.39 -15.72 9.87
CA ASN A 19 12.06 -15.97 9.29
C ASN A 19 11.45 -14.71 8.66
N LEU A 20 11.76 -13.52 9.17
CA LEU A 20 11.33 -12.25 8.57
C LEU A 20 11.99 -12.01 7.20
N LYS A 21 13.22 -12.50 7.00
CA LYS A 21 13.90 -12.40 5.70
C LYS A 21 13.28 -13.27 4.62
N SER A 22 12.70 -14.42 4.99
CA SER A 22 12.01 -15.30 4.05
C SER A 22 10.56 -14.88 3.80
N ILE A 23 10.02 -13.98 4.61
CA ILE A 23 8.76 -13.30 4.29
C ILE A 23 9.10 -12.25 3.22
N SER A 24 8.79 -12.57 1.97
CA SER A 24 8.77 -11.59 0.90
C SER A 24 7.70 -10.54 1.26
N GLY A 25 8.11 -9.40 1.80
CA GLY A 25 7.26 -8.23 1.94
C GLY A 25 6.56 -7.97 0.62
N GLY A 26 5.24 -7.72 0.69
CA GLY A 26 4.26 -7.87 -0.39
C GLY A 26 4.83 -7.64 -1.79
N ASN A 27 4.91 -8.73 -2.57
CA ASN A 27 5.13 -8.76 -4.02
C ASN A 27 5.62 -7.43 -4.63
N VAL A 28 6.84 -7.01 -4.29
CA VAL A 28 7.47 -5.82 -4.89
C VAL A 28 8.07 -6.16 -6.26
N ASN A 29 7.79 -7.35 -6.77
CA ASN A 29 8.28 -7.82 -8.05
C ASN A 29 7.66 -6.93 -9.14
N ASN A 30 8.48 -6.07 -9.72
CA ASN A 30 8.26 -5.29 -10.94
C ASN A 30 7.60 -3.92 -10.79
N CYS A 31 7.51 -3.33 -9.59
CA CYS A 31 7.35 -1.88 -9.58
C CYS A 31 8.69 -1.23 -9.88
N PHE A 32 8.78 -0.52 -10.99
CA PHE A 32 9.98 0.23 -11.36
C PHE A 32 10.49 0.99 -10.13
N GLU A 33 11.82 0.99 -9.92
CA GLU A 33 12.45 1.73 -8.81
C GLU A 33 11.94 3.17 -8.73
N ASN A 34 11.56 3.73 -9.88
CA ASN A 34 11.02 5.07 -10.01
C ASN A 34 9.62 5.04 -10.63
N CYS A 35 8.63 5.51 -9.88
CA CYS A 35 7.33 5.89 -10.41
C CYS A 35 7.35 7.35 -10.84
N PRO A 36 6.61 7.75 -11.90
CA PRO A 36 6.57 9.14 -12.31
C PRO A 36 5.96 9.99 -11.19
N ALA A 37 6.69 11.02 -10.76
CA ALA A 37 6.27 11.90 -9.67
C ALA A 37 4.93 12.60 -10.01
N GLY A 38 4.06 12.70 -9.00
CA GLY A 38 2.85 13.52 -9.06
C GLY A 38 3.12 14.96 -8.58
N PRO A 39 2.08 15.71 -8.22
CA PRO A 39 0.67 15.29 -8.06
C PRO A 39 -0.10 15.19 -9.39
N TYR A 40 -1.20 14.42 -9.35
CA TYR A 40 -2.10 14.20 -10.50
C TYR A 40 -3.50 14.75 -10.19
N GLY A 41 -4.10 15.52 -11.09
CA GLY A 41 -5.43 16.09 -10.89
C GLY A 41 -5.70 17.37 -11.70
N PRO A 42 -6.93 17.91 -11.62
CA PRO A 42 -7.24 19.23 -12.17
C PRO A 42 -6.36 20.31 -11.53
N GLY A 43 -5.70 21.13 -12.35
CA GLY A 43 -4.80 22.19 -11.87
C GLY A 43 -3.43 21.73 -11.38
N GLU A 44 -3.15 20.42 -11.43
CA GLU A 44 -1.86 19.84 -11.03
C GLU A 44 -0.91 19.67 -12.25
N PRO A 45 0.39 19.43 -12.02
CA PRO A 45 1.36 19.21 -13.09
C PRO A 45 1.03 18.03 -14.01
N ARG A 46 0.22 17.07 -13.54
CA ARG A 46 -0.22 15.88 -14.30
C ARG A 46 -1.73 15.73 -14.25
N SER A 47 -2.30 15.19 -15.32
CA SER A 47 -3.75 15.00 -15.43
C SER A 47 -4.24 13.73 -14.73
N CYS A 48 -5.55 13.62 -14.51
CA CYS A 48 -6.16 12.36 -14.06
C CYS A 48 -5.97 11.23 -15.09
N ALA A 49 -5.94 11.55 -16.39
CA ALA A 49 -5.65 10.57 -17.43
C ALA A 49 -4.24 9.98 -17.29
N ASP A 50 -3.26 10.82 -16.94
CA ASP A 50 -1.88 10.36 -16.67
C ASP A 50 -1.83 9.44 -15.45
N TYR A 51 -2.65 9.68 -14.42
CA TYR A 51 -2.77 8.79 -13.26
C TYR A 51 -3.35 7.43 -13.66
N TYR A 52 -4.40 7.41 -14.48
CA TYR A 52 -5.03 6.15 -14.92
C TYR A 52 -4.13 5.32 -15.85
N ALA A 53 -3.24 5.99 -16.59
CA ALA A 53 -2.22 5.34 -17.42
C ALA A 53 -1.04 4.76 -16.61
N LEU A 54 -0.92 5.06 -15.30
CA LEU A 54 0.13 4.48 -14.48
C LEU A 54 -0.04 2.96 -14.32
N PRO A 55 1.07 2.20 -14.27
CA PRO A 55 1.03 0.83 -13.79
C PRO A 55 0.39 0.77 -12.40
N GLU A 56 -0.37 -0.28 -12.12
CA GLU A 56 -1.06 -0.44 -10.81
C GLU A 56 -0.11 -0.32 -9.62
N CYS A 57 1.13 -0.78 -9.79
CA CYS A 57 2.15 -0.69 -8.76
C CYS A 57 2.50 0.77 -8.38
N CYS A 58 2.36 1.72 -9.32
CA CYS A 58 2.66 3.13 -9.13
C CYS A 58 1.46 3.93 -8.63
N LYS A 59 0.23 3.48 -8.88
CA LYS A 59 -0.98 4.17 -8.40
C LYS A 59 -1.02 4.29 -6.88
N GLY A 60 -0.48 3.31 -6.16
CA GLY A 60 -0.34 3.35 -4.69
C GLY A 60 0.86 4.15 -4.16
N ARG A 61 1.69 4.76 -5.03
CA ARG A 61 2.93 5.46 -4.67
C ARG A 61 2.93 6.94 -5.01
N VAL A 62 1.86 7.45 -5.62
CA VAL A 62 1.76 8.84 -6.08
C VAL A 62 0.62 9.56 -5.38
N LEU A 63 0.71 10.89 -5.31
CA LEU A 63 -0.39 11.74 -4.85
C LEU A 63 -1.34 12.02 -6.01
N VAL A 64 -2.64 11.81 -5.78
CA VAL A 64 -3.70 12.05 -6.78
C VAL A 64 -4.87 12.78 -6.13
N SER A 65 -5.44 13.76 -6.84
CA SER A 65 -6.63 14.50 -6.42
C SER A 65 -7.83 13.57 -6.33
N PHE A 66 -8.65 13.75 -5.30
CA PHE A 66 -9.90 13.00 -5.14
C PHE A 66 -10.86 13.21 -6.32
N GLU A 67 -10.74 14.36 -7.00
CA GLU A 67 -11.55 14.71 -8.18
C GLU A 67 -11.32 13.77 -9.37
N CYS A 68 -10.18 13.05 -9.38
CA CYS A 68 -9.98 12.00 -10.37
C CYS A 68 -10.97 10.83 -10.21
N PHE A 69 -11.57 10.64 -9.03
CA PHE A 69 -12.47 9.53 -8.71
C PHE A 69 -13.96 9.92 -8.71
N GLY A 70 -14.37 10.78 -9.66
CA GLY A 70 -15.76 11.25 -9.80
C GLY A 70 -16.75 10.19 -10.34
N PRO A 71 -18.07 10.46 -10.29
CA PRO A 71 -19.08 9.57 -10.85
C PRO A 71 -18.96 9.61 -12.38
N ASN A 72 -18.81 8.45 -13.00
CA ASN A 72 -18.79 8.29 -14.46
C ASN A 72 -20.04 8.87 -15.12
#